data_AF-A0A5C8T7B5-F1
#
_entry.id   AF-A0A5C8T7B5-F1
#
_cell.length_a   1.000
_cell.length_b   1.000
_cell.length_c   1.000
_cell.angle_alpha   90.00
_cell.angle_beta   90.00
_cell.angle_gamma   90.00
#
_symmetry.space_group_name_H-M   'P 1'
#
loop_
_entity.id
_entity.type
_entity.pdbx_description
1 polymer ?
#
loop_
_entity_poly.entity_id
_entity_poly.type
_entity_poly.pdbx_seq_one_letter_code
_entity_poly.pdbx_strand_id
1 'polypeptide(L)'
;MLWRDSIAAMPTQGSPCRFLAVERWVRLRHSALDFIERFGDEAHGLGWTTADLFGVDPHFGTRRTKRCGALMVDGRAVYRLELHRVRFTISSGSGNRFDQQAGVPVWEFAGNGAALG
;
A
#
# COMPACT_ATOMS: atom_id res chain seq x y z
N MET A 1 -13.23 -6.56 5.51
CA MET A 1 -12.52 -7.81 5.12
C MET A 1 -11.98 -7.84 3.68
N LEU A 2 -12.32 -6.91 2.78
CA LEU A 2 -11.87 -6.93 1.36
C LEU A 2 -10.35 -6.74 1.13
N TRP A 3 -9.63 -6.07 2.05
CA TRP A 3 -8.22 -5.72 1.83
C TRP A 3 -7.29 -6.94 1.83
N ARG A 4 -7.50 -7.89 2.75
CA ARG A 4 -6.67 -9.10 2.86
C ARG A 4 -6.75 -9.92 1.58
N ASP A 5 -7.95 -10.20 1.11
CA ASP A 5 -8.16 -11.05 -0.06
C ASP A 5 -7.59 -10.38 -1.32
N SER A 6 -7.80 -9.08 -1.46
CA SER A 6 -7.28 -8.30 -2.59
C SER A 6 -5.75 -8.33 -2.64
N ILE A 7 -5.06 -8.07 -1.52
CA ILE A 7 -3.59 -8.07 -1.49
C ILE A 7 -3.01 -9.49 -1.59
N ALA A 8 -3.73 -10.49 -1.05
CA ALA A 8 -3.33 -11.89 -1.12
C ALA A 8 -3.40 -12.44 -2.55
N ALA A 9 -4.40 -12.04 -3.33
CA ALA A 9 -4.56 -12.44 -4.73
C ALA A 9 -3.49 -11.85 -5.66
N MET A 10 -2.78 -10.81 -5.24
CA MET A 10 -1.75 -10.17 -6.04
C MET A 10 -0.49 -11.05 -6.22
N PRO A 11 0.27 -10.88 -7.32
CA PRO A 11 1.40 -11.74 -7.66
C PRO A 11 2.40 -11.91 -6.51
N THR A 12 2.79 -13.16 -6.26
CA THR A 12 3.87 -13.49 -5.31
C THR A 12 5.25 -13.51 -5.99
N GLN A 13 5.26 -13.71 -7.31
CA GLN A 13 6.41 -13.65 -8.18
C GLN A 13 6.13 -12.59 -9.27
N GLY A 14 7.04 -11.64 -9.46
CA GLY A 14 6.83 -10.48 -10.33
C GLY A 14 6.29 -9.26 -9.59
N SER A 15 6.07 -8.16 -10.32
CA SER A 15 5.61 -6.88 -9.75
C SER A 15 4.32 -6.42 -10.43
N PRO A 16 3.30 -5.99 -9.66
CA PRO A 16 2.05 -5.46 -10.21
C PRO A 16 2.21 -4.06 -10.81
N CYS A 17 3.40 -3.46 -10.67
CA CYS A 17 3.70 -2.14 -11.21
C CYS A 17 5.05 -2.18 -11.92
N ARG A 18 5.10 -1.85 -13.20
CA ARG A 18 6.35 -1.82 -14.00
C ARG A 18 7.43 -0.89 -13.43
N PHE A 19 7.05 0.07 -12.59
CA PHE A 19 7.96 1.01 -11.93
C PHE A 19 8.41 0.55 -10.53
N LEU A 20 8.01 -0.65 -10.12
CA LEU A 20 8.30 -1.21 -8.82
C LEU A 20 9.14 -2.49 -9.00
N ALA A 21 10.34 -2.51 -8.44
CA ALA A 21 11.18 -3.70 -8.44
C ALA A 21 10.48 -4.86 -7.70
N VAL A 22 10.67 -6.09 -8.18
CA VAL A 22 10.00 -7.30 -7.67
C VAL A 22 10.30 -7.50 -6.18
N GLU A 23 11.55 -7.34 -5.77
CA GLU A 23 11.98 -7.53 -4.38
C GLU A 23 11.33 -6.48 -3.47
N ARG A 24 11.12 -5.26 -3.98
CA ARG A 24 10.43 -4.21 -3.25
C ARG A 24 8.95 -4.53 -3.12
N TRP A 25 8.32 -5.04 -4.19
CA TRP A 25 6.94 -5.49 -4.13
C TRP A 25 6.73 -6.60 -3.08
N VAL A 26 7.59 -7.62 -3.06
CA VAL A 26 7.51 -8.71 -2.07
C VAL A 26 7.52 -8.17 -0.64
N ARG A 27 8.38 -7.19 -0.33
CA ARG A 27 8.41 -6.53 0.99
C ARG A 27 7.14 -5.74 1.28
N LEU A 28 6.63 -4.96 0.33
CA LEU A 28 5.39 -4.19 0.50
C LEU A 28 4.19 -5.10 0.72
N ARG A 29 4.06 -6.17 -0.07
CA ARG A 29 2.99 -7.17 0.07
C ARG A 29 3.04 -7.86 1.43
N HIS A 30 4.23 -8.27 1.88
CA HIS A 30 4.41 -8.87 3.20
C HIS A 30 4.01 -7.89 4.32
N SER A 31 4.53 -6.65 4.29
CA SER A 31 4.20 -5.63 5.29
C SER A 31 2.71 -5.30 5.30
N ALA A 32 2.08 -5.24 4.12
CA ALA A 32 0.64 -5.01 4.00
C ALA A 32 -0.19 -6.14 4.62
N LEU A 33 0.19 -7.39 4.41
CA LEU A 33 -0.48 -8.53 5.05
C LEU A 33 -0.32 -8.47 6.57
N ASP A 34 0.90 -8.29 7.07
CA ASP A 34 1.19 -8.12 8.52
C ASP A 34 0.37 -6.98 9.14
N PHE A 35 0.31 -5.82 8.45
CA PHE A 35 -0.49 -4.68 8.88
C PHE A 35 -1.97 -5.05 9.01
N ILE A 36 -2.55 -5.74 8.02
CA ILE A 36 -3.97 -6.11 8.05
C ILE A 36 -4.25 -7.06 9.22
N GLU A 37 -3.35 -8.00 9.52
CA GLU A 37 -3.56 -8.93 10.65
C GLU A 37 -3.52 -8.22 12.00
N ARG A 38 -2.66 -7.19 12.13
CA ARG A 38 -2.38 -6.54 13.41
C ARG A 38 -3.23 -5.30 13.67
N PHE A 39 -3.56 -4.56 12.62
CA PHE A 39 -4.17 -3.23 12.70
C PHE A 39 -5.40 -3.06 11.78
N GLY A 40 -5.83 -4.10 11.05
CA GLY A 40 -6.89 -3.97 10.05
C GLY A 40 -8.22 -3.45 10.63
N ASP A 41 -8.66 -4.01 11.76
CA ASP A 41 -9.90 -3.59 12.42
C ASP A 41 -9.79 -2.18 13.03
N GLU A 42 -8.64 -1.86 13.62
CA GLU A 42 -8.35 -0.52 14.15
C GLU A 42 -8.34 0.53 13.03
N ALA A 43 -7.71 0.22 11.90
CA ALA A 43 -7.68 1.10 10.73
C ALA A 43 -9.08 1.37 10.18
N HIS A 44 -9.91 0.34 10.08
CA HIS A 44 -11.32 0.51 9.71
C HIS A 44 -12.07 1.39 10.71
N GLY A 45 -11.90 1.17 12.02
CA GLY A 45 -12.53 1.97 13.07
C GLY A 45 -12.08 3.44 13.07
N LEU A 46 -10.84 3.70 12.69
CA LEU A 46 -10.27 5.04 12.54
C LEU A 46 -10.63 5.71 11.19
N GLY A 47 -11.38 5.04 10.32
CA GLY A 47 -11.86 5.59 9.05
C GLY A 47 -10.85 5.55 7.90
N TRP A 48 -9.80 4.75 8.01
CA TRP A 48 -8.84 4.58 6.92
C TRP A 48 -9.50 3.94 5.70
N THR A 49 -9.26 4.52 4.54
CA THR A 49 -9.80 4.00 3.29
C THR A 49 -8.81 3.09 2.57
N THR A 50 -9.31 2.33 1.60
CA THR A 50 -8.48 1.54 0.69
C THR A 50 -7.43 2.41 0.00
N ALA A 51 -7.78 3.63 -0.42
CA ALA A 51 -6.86 4.53 -1.10
C ALA A 51 -5.76 5.04 -0.17
N ASP A 52 -6.08 5.33 1.10
CA ASP A 52 -5.11 5.79 2.09
C ASP A 52 -4.01 4.74 2.35
N LEU A 53 -4.37 3.45 2.29
CA LEU A 53 -3.45 2.35 2.57
C LEU A 53 -2.76 1.82 1.31
N PHE A 54 -3.51 1.59 0.25
CA PHE A 54 -3.08 0.82 -0.94
C PHE A 54 -3.04 1.63 -2.23
N GLY A 55 -3.33 2.93 -2.17
CA GLY A 55 -3.37 3.81 -3.33
C GLY A 55 -2.04 3.87 -4.08
N VAL A 56 -2.11 4.01 -5.39
CA VAL A 56 -1.00 4.35 -6.29
C VAL A 56 -1.49 5.36 -7.33
N ASP A 57 -0.57 6.06 -8.01
CA ASP A 57 -0.97 6.97 -9.09
C ASP A 57 -1.60 6.17 -10.24
N PRO A 58 -2.79 6.56 -10.74
CA PRO A 58 -3.49 5.78 -11.78
C PRO A 58 -2.74 5.69 -13.10
N HIS A 59 -1.82 6.62 -13.39
CA HIS A 59 -1.06 6.66 -14.64
C HIS A 59 0.39 6.18 -14.45
N PHE A 60 0.97 6.43 -13.27
CA PHE A 60 2.39 6.23 -13.01
C PHE A 60 2.68 5.23 -11.88
N GLY A 61 1.66 4.58 -11.31
CA GLY A 61 1.78 3.61 -10.23
C GLY A 61 2.57 4.16 -9.05
N THR A 62 3.61 3.44 -8.62
CA THR A 62 4.41 3.80 -7.44
C THR A 62 5.43 4.91 -7.67
N ARG A 63 5.61 5.41 -8.90
CA ARG A 63 6.64 6.41 -9.23
C ARG A 63 6.40 7.75 -8.54
N ARG A 64 5.14 8.09 -8.26
CA ARG A 64 4.76 9.31 -7.53
C ARG A 64 4.43 8.97 -6.08
N THR A 65 5.46 8.84 -5.24
CA THR A 65 5.32 8.46 -3.82
C THR A 65 4.35 9.35 -3.04
N LYS A 66 4.21 10.64 -3.39
CA LYS A 66 3.23 11.56 -2.79
C LYS A 66 1.76 11.20 -3.08
N ARG A 67 1.48 10.33 -4.04
CA ARG A 67 0.13 9.81 -4.37
C ARG A 67 -0.04 8.33 -3.98
N CYS A 68 0.99 7.74 -3.37
CA CYS A 68 0.92 6.36 -2.91
C CYS A 68 0.41 6.31 -1.47
N GLY A 69 -0.53 5.41 -1.19
CA GLY A 69 -0.98 5.10 0.15
C GLY A 69 0.15 4.57 1.03
N ALA A 70 -0.05 4.61 2.34
CA ALA A 70 1.02 4.38 3.32
C ALA A 70 1.77 3.06 3.14
N LEU A 71 1.05 1.98 2.83
CA LEU A 71 1.64 0.65 2.68
C LEU A 71 2.32 0.46 1.32
N MET A 72 2.16 1.40 0.39
CA MET A 72 2.77 1.37 -0.95
C MET A 72 4.05 2.23 -1.05
N VAL A 73 4.40 2.94 0.02
CA VAL A 73 5.62 3.76 0.07
C VAL A 73 6.79 2.96 0.64
N ASP A 74 6.56 2.22 1.73
CA ASP A 74 7.59 1.58 2.53
C ASP A 74 7.23 0.14 2.90
N GLY A 75 8.14 -0.79 2.63
CA GLY A 75 7.96 -2.22 2.91
C GLY A 75 8.37 -2.64 4.32
N ARG A 76 8.75 -1.69 5.18
CA ARG A 76 9.01 -1.94 6.60
C ARG A 76 7.72 -2.29 7.34
N ALA A 77 7.86 -3.02 8.44
CA ALA A 77 6.72 -3.33 9.30
C ALA A 77 6.16 -2.06 9.95
N VAL A 78 4.83 -1.99 10.04
CA VAL A 78 4.14 -0.97 10.82
C VAL A 78 4.19 -1.36 12.30
N TYR A 79 4.52 -0.42 13.17
CA TYR A 79 4.55 -0.65 14.62
C TYR A 79 3.54 0.22 15.39
N ARG A 80 2.96 1.24 14.75
CA ARG A 80 1.91 2.07 15.34
C ARG A 80 1.01 2.66 14.26
N LEU A 81 -0.29 2.64 14.53
CA LEU A 81 -1.31 3.34 13.78
C LEU A 81 -1.82 4.54 14.60
N GLU A 82 -2.10 5.64 13.94
CA GLU A 82 -2.71 6.86 14.49
C GLU A 82 -3.82 7.31 13.52
N LEU A 83 -4.74 8.17 13.98
CA LEU A 83 -5.89 8.64 13.17
C LEU A 83 -5.50 9.15 11.77
N HIS A 84 -4.32 9.77 11.63
CA HIS A 84 -3.84 10.33 10.37
C HIS A 84 -2.37 9.98 10.08
N ARG A 85 -1.81 8.92 10.69
CA ARG A 85 -0.40 8.51 10.49
C ARG A 85 -0.22 7.01 10.67
N VAL A 86 0.61 6.41 9.82
CA VAL A 86 1.20 5.08 10.03
C VAL A 86 2.66 5.28 10.41
N ARG A 87 3.17 4.57 11.42
CA ARG A 87 4.60 4.59 11.77
C ARG A 87 5.26 3.24 11.50
N PHE A 88 6.41 3.30 10.84
CA PHE A 88 7.23 2.15 10.47
C PHE A 88 8.45 2.00 11.38
N THR A 89 8.90 0.76 11.61
CA THR A 89 10.04 0.50 12.50
C THR A 89 11.26 1.33 12.09
N ILE A 90 11.84 2.06 13.05
CA ILE A 90 12.86 3.12 12.86
C ILE A 90 14.18 2.49 12.37
N SER A 91 14.75 2.91 11.23
CA SER A 91 15.58 4.12 11.11
C SER A 91 14.90 5.28 10.36
N SER A 92 14.81 6.43 11.03
CA SER A 92 14.64 7.79 10.45
C SER A 92 13.69 7.98 9.25
N GLY A 93 12.52 7.34 9.25
CA GLY A 93 11.46 7.58 8.26
C GLY A 93 10.13 7.85 8.94
N SER A 94 9.84 9.12 9.24
CA SER A 94 8.54 9.58 9.71
C SER A 94 7.47 9.23 8.67
N GLY A 95 6.37 8.62 9.10
CA GLY A 95 5.24 8.30 8.23
C GLY A 95 4.67 9.54 7.52
N ASN A 96 4.23 9.35 6.28
CA ASN A 96 3.53 10.39 5.53
C ASN A 96 2.25 10.81 6.25
N ARG A 97 1.98 12.11 6.23
CA ARG A 97 0.70 12.72 6.62
C ARG A 97 -0.27 12.55 5.44
N PHE A 98 -1.50 12.10 5.71
CA PHE A 98 -2.54 11.90 4.69
C PHE A 98 -3.16 13.23 4.23
N ASP A 99 -2.44 13.96 3.39
CA ASP A 99 -3.04 14.95 2.49
C ASP A 99 -3.08 14.47 1.03
N GLN A 100 -2.82 13.18 0.82
CA GLN A 100 -2.53 12.64 -0.50
C GLN A 100 -3.80 12.64 -1.37
N GLN A 101 -3.67 13.17 -2.59
CA GLN A 101 -4.71 13.03 -3.62
C GLN A 101 -4.99 11.54 -3.83
N ALA A 102 -6.25 11.14 -3.68
CA ALA A 102 -6.69 9.75 -3.75
C ALA A 102 -6.12 9.04 -4.99
N GLY A 103 -5.26 8.06 -4.76
CA GLY A 103 -4.80 7.12 -5.79
C GLY A 103 -5.82 5.99 -5.99
N VAL A 104 -5.56 5.14 -6.97
CA VAL A 104 -6.33 3.89 -7.15
C VAL A 104 -5.64 2.75 -6.39
N PRO A 105 -6.37 1.79 -5.82
CA PRO A 105 -5.75 0.62 -5.19
C PRO A 105 -4.81 -0.13 -6.15
N VAL A 106 -3.71 -0.67 -5.62
CA VAL A 106 -2.67 -1.34 -6.43
C VAL A 106 -3.20 -2.51 -7.28
N TRP A 107 -4.25 -3.20 -6.85
CA TRP A 107 -4.88 -4.28 -7.62
C TRP A 107 -5.70 -3.76 -8.81
N GLU A 108 -6.37 -2.61 -8.69
CA GLU A 108 -7.06 -1.97 -9.82
C GLU A 108 -6.06 -1.47 -10.85
N PHE A 109 -4.95 -0.87 -10.39
CA PHE A 109 -3.85 -0.47 -11.29
C PHE A 109 -3.29 -1.66 -12.07
N ALA A 110 -3.06 -2.80 -11.40
CA ALA A 110 -2.53 -3.99 -12.03
C ALA A 110 -3.49 -4.60 -13.06
N GLY A 111 -4.80 -4.67 -12.73
CA GLY A 111 -5.82 -5.13 -13.66
C GLY A 111 -5.88 -4.28 -14.94
N ASN A 112 -5.77 -2.96 -14.81
CA ASN A 112 -5.74 -2.05 -15.95
C ASN A 112 -4.46 -2.19 -16.80
N GLY A 113 -3.32 -2.50 -16.18
CA GLY A 113 -2.07 -2.77 -16.89
C GLY A 113 -2.08 -4.09 -17.67
N ALA A 114 -2.75 -5.11 -17.15
CA ALA A 114 -2.91 -6.40 -17.83
C ALA A 114 -3.87 -6.33 -19.03
N ALA A 115 -4.85 -5.42 -19.00
CA ALA A 115 -5.77 -5.20 -20.13
C ALA A 115 -5.15 -4.41 -21.30
N LEU A 116 -3.96 -3.83 -21.10
CA LEU A 116 -3.25 -3.01 -22.10
C LEU A 116 -1.93 -3.67 -22.57
N GLY A 117 -1.71 -4.94 -22.23
CA GLY A 117 -0.50 -5.71 -22.54
C GLY A 117 -0.75 -6.83 -23.54
#